data_AF-A0A149VDS8-F1
#
_entry.id   AF-A0A149VDS8-F1
#
_cell.length_a   1.000
_cell.length_b   1.000
_cell.length_c   1.000
_cell.angle_alpha   90.00
_cell.angle_beta   90.00
_cell.angle_gamma   90.00
#
_symmetry.space_group_name_H-M   'P 1'
#
loop_
_entity.id
_entity.type
_entity.pdbx_description
1 polymer ?
#
loop_
_entity_poly.entity_id
_entity_poly.type
_entity_poly.pdbx_seq_one_letter_code
_entity_poly.pdbx_strand_id
1 'polypeptide(L)'
;MSDTTTQTQAPAATKTNSVGRITEIRGPVVDVQFEGELPKILNALHVKLGEQTLVLEVAQEIGEHEVRCIAMDTTDGLVRGAEVSDTGTQISVPVGPETLGRILNVIGEPIDEKGPIKTARRAPIHRDAPSFEEQAAASEILMTGIKVVDLLCPYLKGGKVGLFGGAGVGKTVIIQELINNIAKAHGGVSVFAGVGERTREGNDLYYEMQDAGVIKLDENNNTEGSKVALVFGQMNEPPGARARVALSGLTLAEYFRDEESQDVLFFVDNIFRFTQAGSEVSALLGRIPSAVGYQPTLATEMGALQERITSTKKGSITSVQAVYVSADDLTDPAPAATFAHLDATTVLNRSIAEMGIYPAVDPLDSTSRSLDPAIVGEEHYNVARDVQRILQTYKSLQDIIAILGMDELSEDDKLIVARARRIQRFLSQPFHVAEVFTGAPGKLVSVADTVRSFKAICAGEYDDLPEAAFYMVGTIEEAVAKAEKMRESV
;
A
#
# COMPACT_ATOMS: atom_id res chain seq x y z
N MET A 1 -34.46 30.36 52.56
CA MET A 1 -34.46 29.12 51.77
C MET A 1 -33.86 29.48 50.43
N SER A 2 -32.61 29.06 50.26
CA SER A 2 -31.71 29.37 49.17
C SER A 2 -31.98 28.42 48.00
N ASP A 3 -32.46 28.95 46.88
CA ASP A 3 -32.58 28.19 45.64
C ASP A 3 -31.31 28.34 44.81
N THR A 4 -30.57 27.23 44.79
CA THR A 4 -29.27 27.04 44.15
C THR A 4 -29.46 26.87 42.65
N THR A 5 -28.85 27.75 41.88
CA THR A 5 -28.77 27.68 40.41
C THR A 5 -27.72 26.65 40.02
N THR A 6 -28.13 25.50 39.48
CA THR A 6 -27.21 24.47 38.98
C THR A 6 -26.72 24.87 37.58
N GLN A 7 -25.57 25.55 37.51
CA GLN A 7 -24.82 25.71 36.26
C GLN A 7 -24.01 24.44 36.01
N THR A 8 -24.37 23.72 34.94
CA THR A 8 -23.61 22.59 34.39
C THR A 8 -22.28 23.11 33.87
N GLN A 9 -21.20 22.87 34.61
CA GLN A 9 -19.84 23.13 34.15
C GLN A 9 -19.47 22.12 33.06
N ALA A 10 -19.08 22.60 31.89
CA ALA A 10 -18.38 21.80 30.89
C ALA A 10 -17.07 21.26 31.50
N PRO A 11 -16.64 20.03 31.18
CA PRO A 11 -15.41 19.48 31.73
C PRO A 11 -14.22 20.34 31.28
N ALA A 12 -13.56 20.96 32.25
CA ALA A 12 -12.31 21.68 32.04
C ALA A 12 -11.23 20.68 31.61
N ALA A 13 -10.56 20.95 30.49
CA ALA A 13 -9.37 20.21 30.08
C ALA A 13 -8.30 20.36 31.17
N THR A 14 -7.99 19.27 31.87
CA THR A 14 -6.97 19.22 32.91
C THR A 14 -5.60 19.46 32.26
N LYS A 15 -5.02 20.64 32.47
CA LYS A 15 -3.61 20.90 32.15
C LYS A 15 -2.72 20.25 33.22
N THR A 16 -2.31 19.01 32.97
CA THR A 16 -1.24 18.34 33.71
C THR A 16 -0.05 18.18 32.77
N ASN A 17 0.72 19.25 32.54
CA ASN A 17 2.07 19.09 31.97
C ASN A 17 2.93 18.44 33.06
N SER A 18 2.85 17.12 33.21
CA SER A 18 3.78 16.37 34.04
C SER A 18 5.13 16.41 33.33
N VAL A 19 6.15 16.89 34.04
CA VAL A 19 7.53 16.90 33.57
C VAL A 19 8.22 15.68 34.17
N GLY A 20 8.75 14.83 33.30
CA GLY A 20 9.56 13.67 33.65
C GLY A 20 11.04 13.93 33.41
N ARG A 21 11.87 12.98 33.83
CA ARG A 21 13.32 12.98 33.61
C ARG A 21 13.79 11.67 33.05
N ILE A 22 14.72 11.74 32.10
CA ILE A 22 15.32 10.54 31.50
C ILE A 22 16.20 9.83 32.53
N THR A 23 15.91 8.56 32.77
CA THR A 23 16.65 7.68 33.69
C THR A 23 17.63 6.80 32.94
N GLU A 24 17.21 6.25 31.80
CA GLU A 24 17.99 5.31 31.01
C GLU A 24 17.77 5.48 29.50
N ILE A 25 18.82 5.20 28.71
CA ILE A 25 18.80 5.29 27.25
C ILE A 25 19.46 4.02 26.70
N ARG A 26 18.72 3.24 25.90
CA ARG A 26 19.16 1.97 25.29
C ARG A 26 18.85 1.99 23.79
N GLY A 27 19.75 2.56 22.99
CA GLY A 27 19.46 2.81 21.58
C GLY A 27 18.18 3.65 21.45
N PRO A 28 17.19 3.26 20.62
CA PRO A 28 15.96 4.02 20.45
C PRO A 28 14.94 3.85 21.59
N VAL A 29 15.25 3.08 22.64
CA VAL A 29 14.40 2.93 23.83
C VAL A 29 14.88 3.86 24.93
N VAL A 30 13.97 4.66 25.47
CA VAL A 30 14.25 5.67 26.50
C VAL A 30 13.30 5.48 27.66
N ASP A 31 13.86 5.29 28.86
CA ASP A 31 13.08 5.19 30.09
C ASP A 31 13.00 6.59 30.74
N VAL A 32 11.80 6.97 31.17
CA VAL A 32 11.48 8.31 31.70
C VAL A 32 10.71 8.16 33.00
N GLN A 33 11.23 8.76 34.06
CA GLN A 33 10.59 8.78 35.38
C GLN A 33 9.80 10.07 35.57
N PHE A 34 8.59 9.95 36.08
CA PHE A 34 7.69 11.05 36.42
C PHE A 34 7.50 11.09 37.94
N GLU A 35 7.53 12.28 38.55
CA GLU A 35 7.24 12.41 39.99
C GLU A 35 5.73 12.40 40.28
N GLY A 36 4.89 12.64 39.26
CA GLY A 36 3.45 12.78 39.35
C GLY A 36 2.67 11.64 38.67
N GLU A 37 1.54 12.00 38.06
CA GLU A 37 0.75 11.07 37.25
C GLU A 37 1.56 10.59 36.03
N LEU A 38 1.51 9.28 35.80
CA LEU A 38 2.17 8.67 34.65
C LEU A 38 1.40 8.99 33.37
N PRO A 39 2.10 9.35 32.28
CA PRO A 39 1.49 9.42 30.96
C PRO A 39 0.91 8.07 30.56
N LYS A 40 -0.20 8.11 29.82
CA LYS A 40 -0.85 6.89 29.33
C LYS A 40 0.01 6.21 28.26
N ILE A 41 -0.16 4.90 28.10
CA ILE A 41 0.41 4.16 26.96
C ILE A 41 -0.07 4.82 25.66
N LEU A 42 0.84 4.94 24.69
CA LEU A 42 0.71 5.64 23.40
C LEU A 42 0.76 7.17 23.46
N ASN A 43 0.86 7.81 24.64
CA ASN A 43 1.08 9.24 24.71
C ASN A 43 2.43 9.63 24.09
N ALA A 44 2.44 10.79 23.42
CA ALA A 44 3.64 11.43 22.93
C ALA A 44 4.28 12.26 24.05
N LEU A 45 5.59 12.11 24.21
CA LEU A 45 6.42 12.93 25.08
C LEU A 45 7.41 13.72 24.24
N HIS A 46 7.70 14.95 24.65
CA HIS A 46 8.66 15.81 23.98
C HIS A 46 9.91 16.01 24.82
N VAL A 47 11.07 15.86 24.18
CA VAL A 47 12.37 16.17 24.75
C VAL A 47 13.04 17.24 23.91
N LYS A 48 13.53 18.30 24.55
CA LYS A 48 14.28 19.35 23.83
C LYS A 48 15.72 18.91 23.62
N LEU A 49 16.16 18.89 22.36
CA LEU A 49 17.54 18.64 21.96
C LEU A 49 18.06 19.86 21.18
N GLY A 50 18.58 20.85 21.92
CA GLY A 50 18.96 22.13 21.33
C GLY A 50 17.73 22.87 20.77
N GLU A 51 17.72 23.13 19.46
CA GLU A 51 16.59 23.75 18.75
C GLU A 51 15.56 22.73 18.25
N GLN A 52 15.89 21.44 18.28
CA GLN A 52 15.01 20.36 17.82
C GLN A 52 14.20 19.77 18.98
N THR A 53 13.05 19.18 18.65
CA THR A 53 12.21 18.45 19.61
C THR A 53 12.20 16.98 19.20
N LEU A 54 12.74 16.12 20.06
CA LEU A 54 12.63 14.68 19.92
C LEU A 54 11.30 14.21 20.48
N VAL A 55 10.54 13.46 19.68
CA VAL A 55 9.28 12.84 20.10
C VAL A 55 9.53 11.40 20.55
N LEU A 56 9.06 11.08 21.75
CA LEU A 56 9.04 9.73 22.29
C LEU A 56 7.58 9.26 22.40
N GLU A 57 7.30 7.99 22.13
CA GLU A 57 6.00 7.38 22.38
C GLU A 57 6.07 6.42 23.56
N VAL A 58 5.16 6.54 24.52
CA VAL A 58 5.08 5.64 25.68
C VAL A 58 4.63 4.25 25.23
N ALA A 59 5.47 3.23 25.46
CA ALA A 59 5.20 1.85 25.05
C ALA A 59 4.69 0.98 26.20
N GLN A 60 5.21 1.16 27.42
CA GLN A 60 4.82 0.39 28.60
C GLN A 60 5.16 1.13 29.89
N GLU A 61 4.41 0.86 30.96
CA GLU A 61 4.74 1.25 32.33
C GLU A 61 5.63 0.17 32.95
N ILE A 62 6.80 0.53 33.51
CA ILE A 62 7.79 -0.43 34.03
C ILE A 62 7.87 -0.47 35.57
N GLY A 63 7.01 0.29 36.25
CA GLY A 63 7.00 0.42 37.71
C GLY A 63 7.76 1.66 38.19
N GLU A 64 7.79 1.91 39.50
CA GLU A 64 8.58 3.01 40.11
C GLU A 64 8.34 4.42 39.51
N HIS A 65 7.10 4.67 39.07
CA HIS A 65 6.71 5.87 38.34
C HIS A 65 7.54 6.13 37.08
N GLU A 66 7.90 5.06 36.38
CA GLU A 66 8.71 5.09 35.18
C GLU A 66 7.96 4.48 33.99
N VAL A 67 8.09 5.14 32.85
CA VAL A 67 7.55 4.69 31.57
C VAL A 67 8.69 4.40 30.61
N ARG A 68 8.57 3.29 29.88
CA ARG A 68 9.47 2.96 28.77
C ARG A 68 8.89 3.48 27.48
N CYS A 69 9.70 4.25 26.78
CA CYS A 69 9.31 4.95 25.56
C CYS A 69 10.14 4.50 24.36
N ILE A 70 9.62 4.74 23.16
CA ILE A 70 10.29 4.50 21.89
C ILE A 70 10.50 5.86 21.23
N ALA A 71 11.73 6.15 20.81
CA ALA A 71 12.07 7.37 20.11
C ALA A 71 11.66 7.31 18.63
N MET A 72 11.11 8.43 18.13
CA MET A 72 10.75 8.60 16.72
C MET A 72 11.90 9.15 15.87
N ASP A 73 13.00 9.59 16.49
CA ASP A 73 14.23 10.04 15.82
C ASP A 73 15.46 9.56 16.61
N THR A 74 16.67 9.87 16.14
CA THR A 74 17.91 9.48 16.80
C THR A 74 17.96 9.97 18.25
N THR A 75 18.44 9.10 19.13
CA THR A 75 18.69 9.40 20.55
C THR A 75 20.10 9.94 20.78
N ASP A 76 20.87 10.20 19.72
CA ASP A 76 22.22 10.75 19.82
C ASP A 76 22.19 12.14 20.45
N GLY A 77 23.08 12.37 21.43
CA GLY A 77 23.12 13.62 22.20
C GLY A 77 22.11 13.70 23.35
N LEU A 78 21.25 12.70 23.52
CA LEU A 78 20.33 12.62 24.65
C LEU A 78 21.11 12.30 25.95
N VAL A 79 20.80 13.01 27.03
CA VAL A 79 21.47 12.87 28.32
C VAL A 79 20.52 12.43 29.42
N ARG A 80 21.01 11.60 30.34
CA ARG A 80 20.28 11.25 31.56
C ARG A 80 20.02 12.51 32.39
N GLY A 81 18.82 12.59 32.95
CA GLY A 81 18.32 13.75 33.69
C GLY A 81 17.71 14.85 32.81
N ALA A 82 17.72 14.72 31.48
CA ALA A 82 17.04 15.67 30.60
C ALA A 82 15.53 15.71 30.89
N GLU A 83 14.96 16.90 30.81
CA GLU A 83 13.53 17.11 31.04
C GLU A 83 12.70 16.62 29.86
N VAL A 84 11.64 15.90 30.18
CA VAL A 84 10.68 15.33 29.23
C VAL A 84 9.30 15.88 29.56
N SER A 85 8.60 16.47 28.60
CA SER A 85 7.24 16.97 28.82
C SER A 85 6.21 16.03 28.20
N ASP A 86 5.24 15.57 29.00
CA ASP A 86 4.06 14.89 28.46
C ASP A 86 3.19 15.86 27.68
N THR A 87 2.79 15.48 26.47
CA THR A 87 1.84 16.26 25.66
C THR A 87 0.39 16.04 26.11
N GLY A 88 0.12 14.99 26.89
CA GLY A 88 -1.21 14.57 27.34
C GLY A 88 -2.03 13.88 26.25
N THR A 89 -1.47 13.74 25.04
CA THR A 89 -2.13 13.16 23.88
C THR A 89 -1.19 12.21 23.14
N GLN A 90 -1.75 11.38 22.27
CA GLN A 90 -0.94 10.54 21.38
C GLN A 90 -0.27 11.38 20.29
N ILE A 91 0.68 10.77 19.56
CA ILE A 91 1.22 11.38 18.33
C ILE A 91 0.04 11.69 17.41
N SER A 92 -0.04 12.94 16.98
CA SER A 92 -1.08 13.43 16.08
C SER A 92 -0.45 14.03 14.84
N VAL A 93 -1.06 13.80 13.66
CA VAL A 93 -0.58 14.28 12.36
C VAL A 93 -1.57 15.28 11.77
N PRO A 94 -1.12 16.27 10.97
CA PRO A 94 -2.04 17.15 10.26
C PRO A 94 -2.86 16.34 9.26
N VAL A 95 -4.15 16.66 9.17
CA VAL A 95 -5.08 16.03 8.22
C VAL A 95 -5.85 17.11 7.47
N GLY A 96 -6.43 16.74 6.33
CA GLY A 96 -7.13 17.66 5.45
C GLY A 96 -6.62 17.64 4.01
N PRO A 97 -7.36 18.27 3.07
CA PRO A 97 -6.91 18.48 1.70
C PRO A 97 -5.57 19.23 1.60
N GLU A 98 -5.20 20.00 2.63
CA GLU A 98 -3.93 20.74 2.70
C GLU A 98 -2.70 19.83 2.78
N THR A 99 -2.89 18.53 3.06
CA THR A 99 -1.82 17.52 3.04
C THR A 99 -1.56 16.97 1.64
N LEU A 100 -2.44 17.23 0.67
CA LEU A 100 -2.29 16.75 -0.71
C LEU A 100 -1.11 17.46 -1.39
N GLY A 101 -0.27 16.66 -2.03
CA GLY A 101 1.00 17.03 -2.69
C GLY A 101 2.16 17.27 -1.73
N ARG A 102 1.95 17.11 -0.41
CA ARG A 102 2.97 17.31 0.61
C ARG A 102 3.67 16.01 0.97
N ILE A 103 4.90 16.14 1.47
CA ILE A 103 5.65 15.03 2.06
C ILE A 103 5.74 15.22 3.57
N LEU A 104 5.26 14.24 4.33
CA LEU A 104 5.23 14.21 5.78
C LEU A 104 6.14 13.12 6.36
N ASN A 105 6.74 13.38 7.51
CA ASN A 105 7.37 12.35 8.34
C ASN A 105 6.35 11.67 9.29
N VAL A 106 6.82 10.71 10.09
CA VAL A 106 6.00 9.94 11.05
C VAL A 106 5.28 10.79 12.11
N ILE A 107 5.79 11.97 12.47
CA ILE A 107 5.15 12.87 13.44
C ILE A 107 4.30 13.96 12.77
N GLY A 108 4.20 13.91 11.43
CA GLY A 108 3.38 14.83 10.65
C GLY A 108 4.02 16.19 10.41
N GLU A 109 5.35 16.28 10.47
CA GLU A 109 6.10 17.47 10.04
C GLU A 109 6.41 17.36 8.53
N PRO A 110 6.29 18.48 7.79
CA PRO A 110 6.61 18.50 6.37
C PRO A 110 8.12 18.43 6.14
N ILE A 111 8.56 17.53 5.25
CA ILE A 111 9.97 17.32 4.88
C ILE A 111 10.26 17.66 3.41
N ASP A 112 9.33 18.35 2.74
CA ASP A 112 9.42 18.76 1.33
C ASP A 112 9.99 20.18 1.12
N GLU A 113 10.42 20.85 2.18
CA GLU A 113 10.91 22.24 2.17
C GLU A 113 9.91 23.28 1.61
N LYS A 114 8.61 22.94 1.51
CA LYS A 114 7.55 23.84 1.00
C LYS A 114 6.84 24.64 2.09
N GLY A 115 7.50 24.82 3.23
CA GLY A 115 6.95 25.52 4.40
C GLY A 115 5.91 24.70 5.18
N PRO A 116 5.26 25.28 6.19
CA PRO A 116 4.33 24.56 7.07
C PRO A 116 3.02 24.18 6.35
N ILE A 117 2.40 23.08 6.77
CA ILE A 117 1.02 22.73 6.36
C ILE A 117 0.05 23.61 7.14
N LYS A 118 -0.77 24.40 6.41
CA LYS A 118 -1.73 25.35 6.98
C LYS A 118 -3.04 24.67 7.35
N THR A 119 -3.03 23.75 8.31
CA THR A 119 -4.25 23.12 8.85
C THR A 119 -4.31 23.22 10.37
N ALA A 120 -5.50 23.49 10.89
CA ALA A 120 -5.78 23.41 12.33
C ALA A 120 -6.22 21.99 12.75
N ARG A 121 -6.53 21.12 11.79
CA ARG A 121 -7.03 19.76 12.05
C ARG A 121 -5.85 18.81 12.22
N ARG A 122 -5.80 18.14 13.36
CA ARG A 122 -4.88 17.04 13.63
C ARG A 122 -5.66 15.82 14.11
N ALA A 123 -5.20 14.64 13.76
CA ALA A 123 -5.80 13.38 14.20
C ALA A 123 -4.72 12.47 14.82
N PRO A 124 -5.03 11.71 15.88
CA PRO A 124 -4.10 10.78 16.48
C PRO A 124 -3.83 9.59 15.55
N ILE A 125 -2.60 9.08 15.58
CA ILE A 125 -2.21 7.95 14.71
C ILE A 125 -2.75 6.60 15.22
N HIS A 126 -3.03 6.49 16.53
CA HIS A 126 -3.63 5.30 17.13
C HIS A 126 -5.13 5.50 17.28
N ARG A 127 -5.90 4.63 16.62
CA ARG A 127 -7.36 4.62 16.65
C ARG A 127 -7.84 3.17 16.62
N ASP A 128 -9.00 2.94 17.19
CA ASP A 128 -9.67 1.65 17.06
C ASP A 128 -10.15 1.45 15.62
N ALA A 129 -10.23 0.18 15.19
CA ALA A 129 -10.84 -0.16 13.92
C ALA A 129 -12.34 0.19 13.90
N PRO A 130 -12.92 0.48 12.72
CA PRO A 130 -14.36 0.70 12.60
C PRO A 130 -15.16 -0.44 13.22
N SER A 131 -16.22 -0.09 13.95
CA SER A 131 -17.11 -1.05 14.59
C SER A 131 -17.85 -1.89 13.55
N PHE A 132 -18.34 -3.06 13.96
CA PHE A 132 -19.12 -3.95 13.07
C PHE A 132 -20.33 -3.25 12.44
N GLU A 133 -20.97 -2.32 13.17
CA GLU A 133 -22.12 -1.56 12.65
C GLU A 133 -21.74 -0.54 11.57
N GLU A 134 -20.49 -0.07 11.55
CA GLU A 134 -20.00 0.93 10.59
C GLU A 134 -19.51 0.29 9.29
N GLN A 135 -19.20 -1.01 9.30
CA GLN A 135 -18.71 -1.74 8.14
C GLN A 135 -19.78 -1.87 7.06
N ALA A 136 -19.39 -1.63 5.81
CA ALA A 136 -20.27 -1.80 4.66
C ALA A 136 -20.29 -3.27 4.19
N ALA A 137 -21.47 -3.77 3.83
CA ALA A 137 -21.65 -5.14 3.32
C ALA A 137 -21.49 -5.28 1.80
N ALA A 138 -21.37 -4.16 1.07
CA ALA A 138 -21.36 -4.18 -0.39
C ALA A 138 -19.97 -4.50 -0.95
N SER A 139 -19.89 -5.58 -1.73
CA SER A 139 -18.69 -5.99 -2.47
C SER A 139 -18.76 -5.44 -3.90
N GLU A 140 -18.27 -4.22 -4.09
CA GLU A 140 -18.09 -3.64 -5.44
C GLU A 140 -16.66 -3.87 -5.93
N ILE A 141 -16.51 -4.16 -7.22
CA ILE A 141 -15.20 -4.31 -7.86
C ILE A 141 -14.63 -2.91 -8.16
N LEU A 142 -13.38 -2.69 -7.76
CA LEU A 142 -12.60 -1.52 -8.14
C LEU A 142 -12.03 -1.76 -9.54
N MET A 143 -12.49 -0.97 -10.52
CA MET A 143 -11.99 -1.03 -11.88
C MET A 143 -10.61 -0.37 -11.94
N THR A 144 -9.58 -1.17 -12.21
CA THR A 144 -8.19 -0.69 -12.25
C THR A 144 -7.77 -0.17 -13.62
N GLY A 145 -8.47 -0.64 -14.68
CA GLY A 145 -8.11 -0.36 -16.05
C GLY A 145 -6.93 -1.19 -16.56
N ILE A 146 -6.43 -2.14 -15.76
CA ILE A 146 -5.31 -3.03 -16.06
C ILE A 146 -5.87 -4.42 -16.37
N LYS A 147 -5.73 -4.89 -17.62
CA LYS A 147 -6.36 -6.12 -18.13
C LYS A 147 -6.14 -7.35 -17.23
N VAL A 148 -4.88 -7.63 -16.88
CA VAL A 148 -4.54 -8.81 -16.09
C VAL A 148 -5.13 -8.76 -14.68
N VAL A 149 -5.16 -7.58 -14.07
CA VAL A 149 -5.70 -7.37 -12.72
C VAL A 149 -7.22 -7.50 -12.77
N ASP A 150 -7.88 -6.75 -13.65
CA ASP A 150 -9.33 -6.73 -13.76
C ASP A 150 -9.89 -8.11 -14.17
N LEU A 151 -9.17 -8.89 -14.98
CA LEU A 151 -9.63 -10.22 -15.40
C LEU A 151 -9.39 -11.30 -14.34
N LEU A 152 -8.15 -11.44 -13.85
CA LEU A 152 -7.71 -12.63 -13.12
C LEU A 152 -7.63 -12.44 -11.61
N CYS A 153 -7.33 -11.23 -11.14
CA CYS A 153 -7.24 -10.92 -9.71
C CYS A 153 -7.95 -9.59 -9.39
N PRO A 154 -9.27 -9.48 -9.69
CA PRO A 154 -9.97 -8.21 -9.58
C PRO A 154 -9.99 -7.70 -8.13
N TYR A 155 -9.85 -6.39 -7.97
CA TYR A 155 -9.75 -5.75 -6.64
C TYR A 155 -11.14 -5.38 -6.13
N LEU A 156 -11.34 -5.51 -4.81
CA LEU A 156 -12.54 -4.99 -4.15
C LEU A 156 -12.33 -3.56 -3.70
N LYS A 157 -13.39 -2.78 -3.80
CA LYS A 157 -13.48 -1.46 -3.20
C LYS A 157 -13.49 -1.59 -1.67
N GLY A 158 -12.51 -0.95 -1.03
CA GLY A 158 -12.23 -1.12 0.40
C GLY A 158 -11.49 -2.41 0.76
N GLY A 159 -11.09 -3.18 -0.25
CA GLY A 159 -10.33 -4.41 -0.06
C GLY A 159 -8.85 -4.15 0.21
N LYS A 160 -8.16 -5.21 0.60
CA LYS A 160 -6.72 -5.22 0.84
C LYS A 160 -6.03 -6.05 -0.23
N VAL A 161 -5.13 -5.43 -0.97
CA VAL A 161 -4.39 -6.05 -2.06
C VAL A 161 -2.93 -6.19 -1.67
N GLY A 162 -2.38 -7.40 -1.79
CA GLY A 162 -0.94 -7.63 -1.66
C GLY A 162 -0.26 -7.64 -3.02
N LEU A 163 0.71 -6.77 -3.23
CA LEU A 163 1.58 -6.75 -4.40
C LEU A 163 2.92 -7.42 -4.06
N PHE A 164 3.11 -8.64 -4.56
CA PHE A 164 4.29 -9.45 -4.31
C PHE A 164 5.25 -9.34 -5.48
N GLY A 165 6.55 -9.38 -5.21
CA GLY A 165 7.56 -9.48 -6.27
C GLY A 165 8.94 -9.00 -5.85
N GLY A 166 9.95 -9.47 -6.58
CA GLY A 166 11.34 -9.07 -6.37
C GLY A 166 11.64 -7.62 -6.76
N ALA A 167 12.91 -7.21 -6.62
CA ALA A 167 13.37 -5.94 -7.19
C ALA A 167 13.35 -6.00 -8.73
N GLY A 168 12.97 -4.88 -9.38
CA GLY A 168 13.03 -4.72 -10.84
C GLY A 168 11.87 -5.29 -11.65
N VAL A 169 10.85 -5.88 -11.02
CA VAL A 169 9.68 -6.47 -11.71
C VAL A 169 8.55 -5.47 -12.01
N GLY A 170 8.72 -4.18 -11.68
CA GLY A 170 7.75 -3.13 -11.99
C GLY A 170 6.68 -2.85 -10.92
N LYS A 171 6.94 -3.16 -9.63
CA LYS A 171 6.00 -2.86 -8.52
C LYS A 171 5.58 -1.39 -8.47
N THR A 172 6.56 -0.49 -8.43
CA THR A 172 6.35 0.95 -8.34
C THR A 172 5.59 1.48 -9.56
N VAL A 173 5.88 0.95 -10.75
CA VAL A 173 5.21 1.31 -12.00
C VAL A 173 3.73 0.93 -11.98
N ILE A 174 3.38 -0.25 -11.44
CA ILE A 174 1.98 -0.65 -11.24
C ILE A 174 1.28 0.27 -10.22
N ILE A 175 1.93 0.59 -9.11
CA ILE A 175 1.39 1.50 -8.09
C ILE A 175 1.08 2.88 -8.71
N GLN A 176 2.01 3.44 -9.49
CA GLN A 176 1.82 4.72 -10.16
C GLN A 176 0.69 4.67 -11.19
N GLU A 177 0.60 3.59 -11.98
CA GLU A 177 -0.49 3.44 -12.95
C GLU A 177 -1.85 3.32 -12.25
N LEU A 178 -1.94 2.60 -11.13
CA LEU A 178 -3.16 2.52 -10.32
C LEU A 178 -3.58 3.90 -9.79
N ILE A 179 -2.63 4.70 -9.27
CA ILE A 179 -2.88 6.08 -8.84
C ILE A 179 -3.41 6.91 -10.01
N ASN A 180 -2.74 6.87 -11.16
CA ASN A 180 -3.12 7.61 -12.35
C ASN A 180 -4.52 7.21 -12.87
N ASN A 181 -4.80 5.92 -13.00
CA ASN A 181 -6.06 5.43 -13.56
C ASN A 181 -7.23 5.77 -12.65
N ILE A 182 -7.08 5.64 -11.34
CA ILE A 182 -8.16 5.88 -10.40
C ILE A 182 -8.36 7.38 -10.17
N ALA A 183 -7.30 8.19 -10.17
CA ALA A 183 -7.44 9.64 -10.16
C ALA A 183 -8.20 10.15 -11.39
N LYS A 184 -7.97 9.55 -12.58
CA LYS A 184 -8.69 9.90 -13.83
C LYS A 184 -10.12 9.37 -13.87
N ALA A 185 -10.37 8.15 -13.40
CA ALA A 185 -11.66 7.47 -13.54
C ALA A 185 -12.64 7.73 -12.38
N HIS A 186 -12.15 7.85 -11.14
CA HIS A 186 -12.98 7.88 -9.93
C HIS A 186 -12.86 9.20 -9.13
N GLY A 187 -11.93 10.09 -9.49
CA GLY A 187 -11.76 11.40 -8.83
C GLY A 187 -11.29 11.34 -7.37
N GLY A 188 -10.98 10.15 -6.86
CA GLY A 188 -10.55 9.89 -5.49
C GLY A 188 -9.14 10.40 -5.18
N VAL A 189 -8.81 10.39 -3.90
CA VAL A 189 -7.48 10.78 -3.38
C VAL A 189 -6.66 9.53 -3.06
N SER A 190 -5.34 9.68 -3.13
CA SER A 190 -4.39 8.63 -2.76
C SER A 190 -3.54 9.06 -1.57
N VAL A 191 -3.18 8.11 -0.72
CA VAL A 191 -2.19 8.31 0.34
C VAL A 191 -1.13 7.24 0.18
N PHE A 192 0.14 7.65 0.14
CA PHE A 192 1.28 6.74 0.05
C PHE A 192 2.06 6.75 1.35
N ALA A 193 2.17 5.60 2.00
CA ALA A 193 3.01 5.37 3.16
C ALA A 193 4.26 4.59 2.75
N GLY A 194 5.39 5.31 2.67
CA GLY A 194 6.70 4.71 2.44
C GLY A 194 7.34 4.25 3.75
N VAL A 195 7.07 3.00 4.12
CA VAL A 195 7.54 2.32 5.33
C VAL A 195 8.88 1.64 5.07
N GLY A 196 9.95 2.17 5.64
CA GLY A 196 11.29 1.61 5.52
C GLY A 196 11.79 1.51 4.09
N GLU A 197 11.41 2.47 3.24
CA GLU A 197 11.84 2.56 1.85
C GLU A 197 13.17 3.29 1.69
N ARG A 198 13.82 3.04 0.54
CA ARG A 198 15.04 3.78 0.20
C ARG A 198 14.69 5.22 -0.12
N THR A 199 15.43 6.17 0.46
CA THR A 199 15.29 7.61 0.19
C THR A 199 15.33 7.94 -1.30
N ARG A 200 16.20 7.26 -2.06
CA ARG A 200 16.26 7.39 -3.53
C ARG A 200 14.94 7.01 -4.20
N GLU A 201 14.34 5.89 -3.81
CA GLU A 201 13.09 5.40 -4.41
C GLU A 201 11.91 6.32 -4.06
N GLY A 202 11.86 6.85 -2.84
CA GLY A 202 10.88 7.87 -2.46
C GLY A 202 11.04 9.20 -3.22
N ASN A 203 12.29 9.62 -3.45
CA ASN A 203 12.61 10.81 -4.24
C ASN A 203 12.21 10.63 -5.71
N ASP A 204 12.58 9.50 -6.32
CA ASP A 204 12.24 9.18 -7.71
C ASP A 204 10.72 9.14 -7.88
N LEU A 205 10.00 8.48 -6.95
CA LEU A 205 8.54 8.44 -6.94
C LEU A 205 7.91 9.84 -6.87
N TYR A 206 8.46 10.74 -6.05
CA TYR A 206 7.95 12.11 -5.91
C TYR A 206 8.06 12.90 -7.21
N TYR A 207 9.21 12.84 -7.89
CA TYR A 207 9.41 13.52 -9.17
C TYR A 207 8.61 12.85 -10.30
N GLU A 208 8.54 11.52 -10.34
CA GLU A 208 7.69 10.80 -11.31
C GLU A 208 6.21 11.17 -11.15
N MET A 209 5.72 11.36 -9.91
CA MET A 209 4.36 11.85 -9.66
C MET A 209 4.15 13.31 -10.08
N GLN A 210 5.19 14.15 -10.04
CA GLN A 210 5.13 15.50 -10.58
C GLN A 210 5.07 15.50 -12.11
N ASP A 211 5.94 14.71 -12.74
CA ASP A 211 6.00 14.58 -14.20
C ASP A 211 4.70 13.98 -14.76
N ALA A 212 4.10 13.02 -14.05
CA ALA A 212 2.79 12.46 -14.38
C ALA A 212 1.61 13.41 -14.08
N GLY A 213 1.84 14.56 -13.45
CA GLY A 213 0.82 15.55 -13.11
C GLY A 213 -0.13 15.13 -11.98
N VAL A 214 0.25 14.12 -11.18
CA VAL A 214 -0.48 13.66 -9.99
C VAL A 214 -0.24 14.61 -8.82
N ILE A 215 1.01 15.05 -8.66
CA ILE A 215 1.41 16.14 -7.77
C ILE A 215 1.54 17.39 -8.65
N LYS A 216 0.77 18.42 -8.32
CA LYS A 216 0.81 19.70 -9.04
C LYS A 216 1.46 20.73 -8.15
N LEU A 217 2.44 21.43 -8.71
CA LEU A 217 3.10 22.56 -8.08
C LEU A 217 2.76 23.82 -8.87
N ASP A 218 2.23 24.83 -8.19
CA ASP A 218 2.04 26.15 -8.79
C ASP A 218 3.35 26.98 -8.79
N GLU A 219 3.31 28.16 -9.42
CA GLU A 219 4.46 29.10 -9.48
C GLU A 219 4.96 29.54 -8.09
N ASN A 220 4.15 29.38 -7.04
CA ASN A 220 4.45 29.74 -5.65
C ASN A 220 4.77 28.52 -4.77
N ASN A 221 5.01 27.33 -5.34
CA ASN A 221 5.21 26.06 -4.64
C ASN A 221 4.00 25.56 -3.81
N ASN A 222 2.80 26.08 -4.03
CA ASN A 222 1.59 25.48 -3.47
C ASN A 222 1.23 24.20 -4.21
N THR A 223 0.58 23.29 -3.51
CA THR A 223 0.26 21.95 -3.99
C THR A 223 -1.20 21.78 -4.41
N GLU A 224 -1.89 22.89 -4.69
CA GLU A 224 -3.33 22.87 -5.03
C GLU A 224 -3.62 22.02 -6.27
N GLY A 225 -4.67 21.20 -6.18
CA GLY A 225 -5.05 20.27 -7.24
C GLY A 225 -4.25 18.97 -7.29
N SER A 226 -3.28 18.77 -6.39
CA SER A 226 -2.65 17.48 -6.16
C SER A 226 -3.66 16.46 -5.64
N LYS A 227 -3.44 15.19 -5.98
CA LYS A 227 -4.36 14.09 -5.62
C LYS A 227 -3.76 13.03 -4.69
N VAL A 228 -2.50 13.21 -4.28
CA VAL A 228 -1.77 12.26 -3.45
C VAL A 228 -1.13 12.95 -2.24
N ALA A 229 -1.23 12.37 -1.05
CA ALA A 229 -0.42 12.77 0.11
C ALA A 229 0.67 11.71 0.35
N LEU A 230 1.90 12.14 0.64
CA LEU A 230 3.04 11.25 0.85
C LEU A 230 3.46 11.29 2.34
N VAL A 231 3.61 10.11 2.94
CA VAL A 231 4.14 9.96 4.30
C VAL A 231 5.33 9.00 4.24
N PHE A 232 6.51 9.46 4.60
CA PHE A 232 7.73 8.65 4.57
C PHE A 232 8.28 8.41 5.98
N GLY A 233 8.78 7.19 6.17
CA GLY A 233 9.55 6.77 7.32
C GLY A 233 10.66 5.88 6.78
N GLN A 234 11.79 6.48 6.43
CA GLN A 234 12.77 5.87 5.54
C GLN A 234 13.66 4.83 6.25
N MET A 235 14.46 4.08 5.48
CA MET A 235 15.38 3.07 6.04
C MET A 235 16.42 3.63 7.02
N ASN A 236 16.80 4.91 6.89
CA ASN A 236 17.74 5.59 7.79
C ASN A 236 17.10 6.03 9.10
N GLU A 237 15.77 6.00 9.20
CA GLU A 237 15.06 6.35 10.43
C GLU A 237 15.04 5.19 11.43
N PRO A 238 14.98 5.49 12.75
CA PRO A 238 14.96 4.46 13.78
C PRO A 238 13.72 3.56 13.65
N PRO A 239 13.78 2.34 14.23
CA PRO A 239 12.65 1.41 14.15
C PRO A 239 11.36 1.96 14.76
N GLY A 240 11.43 2.92 15.69
CA GLY A 240 10.24 3.60 16.22
C GLY A 240 9.43 4.31 15.13
N ALA A 241 10.10 5.10 14.28
CA ALA A 241 9.46 5.80 13.17
C ALA A 241 8.87 4.83 12.14
N ARG A 242 9.66 3.83 11.72
CA ARG A 242 9.22 2.81 10.76
C ARG A 242 8.03 1.99 11.28
N ALA A 243 7.94 1.74 12.58
CA ALA A 243 6.83 1.03 13.20
C ALA A 243 5.55 1.88 13.38
N ARG A 244 5.58 3.19 13.06
CA ARG A 244 4.45 4.12 13.23
C ARG A 244 4.06 4.88 11.96
N VAL A 245 4.93 4.97 10.97
CA VAL A 245 4.68 5.71 9.72
C VAL A 245 3.47 5.17 8.95
N ALA A 246 3.26 3.85 8.92
CA ALA A 246 2.07 3.24 8.31
C ALA A 246 0.76 3.74 8.94
N LEU A 247 0.75 3.91 10.28
CA LEU A 247 -0.40 4.43 11.02
C LEU A 247 -0.63 5.92 10.72
N SER A 248 0.43 6.67 10.50
CA SER A 248 0.36 8.09 10.11
C SER A 248 -0.28 8.24 8.73
N GLY A 249 0.18 7.48 7.73
CA GLY A 249 -0.45 7.42 6.42
C GLY A 249 -1.91 6.94 6.48
N LEU A 250 -2.20 5.92 7.30
CA LEU A 250 -3.57 5.45 7.47
C LEU A 250 -4.48 6.52 8.07
N THR A 251 -3.97 7.32 9.00
CA THR A 251 -4.75 8.40 9.63
C THR A 251 -5.14 9.49 8.62
N LEU A 252 -4.25 9.79 7.66
CA LEU A 252 -4.59 10.66 6.53
C LEU A 252 -5.68 10.02 5.65
N ALA A 253 -5.56 8.73 5.34
CA ALA A 253 -6.55 8.03 4.54
C ALA A 253 -7.92 7.96 5.24
N GLU A 254 -7.94 7.72 6.56
CA GLU A 254 -9.15 7.69 7.38
C GLU A 254 -9.85 9.06 7.42
N TYR A 255 -9.11 10.17 7.43
CA TYR A 255 -9.73 11.49 7.32
C TYR A 255 -10.54 11.63 6.02
N PHE A 256 -9.96 11.25 4.89
CA PHE A 256 -10.66 11.32 3.60
C PHE A 256 -11.83 10.34 3.51
N ARG A 257 -11.73 9.17 4.16
CA ARG A 257 -12.84 8.21 4.27
C ARG A 257 -13.98 8.75 5.15
N ASP A 258 -13.67 9.23 6.35
CA ASP A 258 -14.66 9.45 7.41
C ASP A 258 -15.23 10.88 7.45
N GLU A 259 -14.44 11.88 7.06
CA GLU A 259 -14.85 13.29 7.06
C GLU A 259 -15.25 13.74 5.66
N GLU A 260 -14.47 13.39 4.64
CA GLU A 260 -14.75 13.78 3.24
C GLU A 260 -15.66 12.77 2.51
N SER A 261 -15.91 11.60 3.09
CA SER A 261 -16.76 10.54 2.51
C SER A 261 -16.32 10.12 1.11
N GLN A 262 -15.01 9.95 0.93
CA GLN A 262 -14.40 9.62 -0.36
C GLN A 262 -13.89 8.17 -0.39
N ASP A 263 -13.72 7.68 -1.62
CA ASP A 263 -12.97 6.47 -1.89
C ASP A 263 -11.48 6.81 -1.98
N VAL A 264 -10.71 6.20 -1.10
CA VAL A 264 -9.28 6.48 -0.91
C VAL A 264 -8.47 5.28 -1.32
N LEU A 265 -7.40 5.52 -2.06
CA LEU A 265 -6.36 4.51 -2.26
C LEU A 265 -5.26 4.70 -1.22
N PHE A 266 -4.95 3.64 -0.50
CA PHE A 266 -3.88 3.64 0.47
C PHE A 266 -2.75 2.71 0.05
N PHE A 267 -1.60 3.27 -0.29
CA PHE A 267 -0.42 2.51 -0.69
C PHE A 267 0.50 2.34 0.50
N VAL A 268 0.92 1.10 0.76
CA VAL A 268 1.92 0.79 1.79
C VAL A 268 3.09 0.10 1.15
N ASP A 269 4.20 0.80 1.01
CA ASP A 269 5.46 0.24 0.51
C ASP A 269 6.51 0.45 1.61
N ASN A 270 6.95 -0.53 2.39
CA ASN A 270 6.57 -1.95 2.35
C ASN A 270 6.00 -2.41 3.70
N ILE A 271 4.91 -3.18 3.67
CA ILE A 271 4.28 -3.69 4.90
C ILE A 271 5.20 -4.63 5.69
N PHE A 272 6.11 -5.33 5.03
CA PHE A 272 7.10 -6.16 5.72
C PHE A 272 8.04 -5.32 6.60
N ARG A 273 8.37 -4.10 6.19
CA ARG A 273 9.24 -3.20 6.97
C ARG A 273 8.57 -2.69 8.23
N PHE A 274 7.24 -2.58 8.24
CA PHE A 274 6.47 -2.34 9.46
C PHE A 274 6.66 -3.49 10.46
N THR A 275 6.53 -4.73 10.00
CA THR A 275 6.77 -5.92 10.84
C THR A 275 8.21 -6.01 11.32
N GLN A 276 9.19 -5.77 10.45
CA GLN A 276 10.61 -5.78 10.80
C GLN A 276 10.91 -4.75 11.89
N ALA A 277 10.41 -3.51 11.74
CA ALA A 277 10.55 -2.47 12.74
C ALA A 277 9.90 -2.87 14.07
N GLY A 278 8.73 -3.51 14.03
CA GLY A 278 8.08 -4.07 15.21
C GLY A 278 8.90 -5.14 15.94
N SER A 279 9.57 -6.03 15.20
CA SER A 279 10.49 -7.04 15.76
C SER A 279 11.70 -6.38 16.44
N GLU A 280 12.32 -5.38 15.80
CA GLU A 280 13.43 -4.59 16.36
C GLU A 280 13.02 -3.87 17.66
N VAL A 281 11.87 -3.18 17.64
CA VAL A 281 11.32 -2.51 18.84
C VAL A 281 11.03 -3.52 19.94
N SER A 282 10.39 -4.65 19.62
CA SER A 282 10.03 -5.68 20.61
C SER A 282 11.24 -6.28 21.31
N ALA A 283 12.32 -6.52 20.57
CA ALA A 283 13.58 -7.01 21.15
C ALA A 283 14.17 -5.98 22.13
N LEU A 284 14.17 -4.70 21.77
CA LEU A 284 14.70 -3.62 22.60
C LEU A 284 13.85 -3.35 23.85
N LEU A 285 12.53 -3.59 23.77
CA LEU A 285 11.63 -3.54 24.94
C LEU A 285 11.86 -4.70 25.92
N GLY A 286 12.64 -5.71 25.55
CA GLY A 286 12.94 -6.89 26.37
C GLY A 286 11.86 -7.97 26.31
N ARG A 287 11.01 -7.97 25.28
CA ARG A 287 10.01 -9.03 25.08
C ARG A 287 10.70 -10.31 24.58
N ILE A 288 10.21 -11.46 25.03
CA ILE A 288 10.69 -12.76 24.53
C ILE A 288 10.28 -12.89 23.04
N PRO A 289 11.23 -13.16 22.12
CA PRO A 289 10.91 -13.33 20.71
C PRO A 289 10.09 -14.60 20.47
N SER A 290 9.25 -14.55 19.44
CA SER A 290 8.45 -15.67 18.94
C SER A 290 9.19 -16.41 17.83
N ALA A 291 8.46 -17.22 17.05
CA ALA A 291 8.97 -17.95 15.90
C ALA A 291 9.79 -17.04 14.96
N VAL A 292 10.95 -17.54 14.50
CA VAL A 292 11.86 -16.85 13.56
C VAL A 292 12.38 -15.49 14.09
N GLY A 293 12.17 -15.16 15.36
CA GLY A 293 12.65 -13.91 15.98
C GLY A 293 11.68 -12.73 15.91
N TYR A 294 10.46 -12.93 15.40
CA TYR A 294 9.44 -11.88 15.38
C TYR A 294 8.89 -11.56 16.77
N GLN A 295 8.24 -10.41 16.89
CA GLN A 295 7.57 -10.00 18.12
C GLN A 295 6.41 -10.96 18.47
N PRO A 296 6.16 -11.23 19.77
CA PRO A 296 5.02 -12.05 20.18
C PRO A 296 3.67 -11.39 19.87
N THR A 297 3.67 -10.07 19.65
CA THR A 297 2.50 -9.24 19.33
C THR A 297 2.22 -9.09 17.84
N LEU A 298 2.92 -9.85 16.97
CA LEU A 298 2.89 -9.67 15.50
C LEU A 298 1.47 -9.68 14.94
N ALA A 299 0.68 -10.70 15.31
CA ALA A 299 -0.69 -10.83 14.80
C ALA A 299 -1.59 -9.67 15.25
N THR A 300 -1.46 -9.22 16.51
CA THR A 300 -2.27 -8.14 17.05
C THR A 300 -1.88 -6.78 16.45
N GLU A 301 -0.59 -6.51 16.28
CA GLU A 301 -0.10 -5.28 15.66
C GLU A 301 -0.48 -5.20 14.18
N MET A 302 -0.35 -6.32 13.45
CA MET A 302 -0.81 -6.41 12.07
C MET A 302 -2.33 -6.23 11.98
N GLY A 303 -3.09 -6.92 12.83
CA GLY A 303 -4.56 -6.78 12.87
C GLY A 303 -5.01 -5.35 13.18
N ALA A 304 -4.37 -4.67 14.14
CA ALA A 304 -4.71 -3.28 14.50
C ALA A 304 -4.54 -2.31 13.31
N LEU A 305 -3.52 -2.52 12.48
CA LEU A 305 -3.31 -1.75 11.25
C LEU A 305 -4.30 -2.17 10.15
N GLN A 306 -4.43 -3.46 9.89
CA GLN A 306 -5.19 -3.99 8.76
C GLN A 306 -6.70 -3.79 8.96
N GLU A 307 -7.26 -3.97 10.15
CA GLU A 307 -8.71 -3.86 10.37
C GLU A 307 -9.23 -2.42 10.28
N ARG A 308 -8.36 -1.43 10.41
CA ARG A 308 -8.69 -0.02 10.14
C ARG A 308 -8.82 0.27 8.64
N ILE A 309 -8.15 -0.50 7.79
CA ILE A 309 -8.25 -0.43 6.33
C ILE A 309 -9.50 -1.22 5.91
N THR A 310 -10.62 -0.53 5.75
CA THR A 310 -11.89 -1.16 5.37
C THR A 310 -12.86 -0.15 4.76
N SER A 311 -13.91 -0.67 4.14
CA SER A 311 -15.09 0.10 3.72
C SER A 311 -16.02 0.36 4.90
N THR A 312 -16.36 1.63 5.10
CA THR A 312 -17.40 2.05 6.03
C THR A 312 -18.62 2.54 5.26
N LYS A 313 -19.71 2.85 5.98
CA LYS A 313 -20.91 3.47 5.38
C LYS A 313 -20.66 4.86 4.76
N LYS A 314 -19.54 5.51 5.10
CA LYS A 314 -19.21 6.87 4.63
C LYS A 314 -18.32 6.87 3.39
N GLY A 315 -17.39 5.92 3.30
CA GLY A 315 -16.41 5.85 2.23
C GLY A 315 -15.61 4.55 2.31
N SER A 316 -14.62 4.41 1.45
CA SER A 316 -13.79 3.20 1.39
C SER A 316 -12.30 3.52 1.39
N ILE A 317 -11.50 2.65 2.00
CA ILE A 317 -10.04 2.65 1.84
C ILE A 317 -9.65 1.36 1.16
N THR A 318 -9.35 1.43 -0.13
CA THR A 318 -8.76 0.30 -0.84
C THR A 318 -7.25 0.38 -0.67
N SER A 319 -6.63 -0.64 -0.07
CA SER A 319 -5.17 -0.63 0.11
C SER A 319 -4.44 -1.49 -0.90
N VAL A 320 -3.30 -1.00 -1.37
CA VAL A 320 -2.35 -1.76 -2.17
C VAL A 320 -1.02 -1.78 -1.43
N GLN A 321 -0.66 -2.96 -0.94
CA GLN A 321 0.44 -3.15 -0.01
C GLN A 321 1.52 -3.94 -0.71
N ALA A 322 2.69 -3.35 -0.89
CA ALA A 322 3.85 -4.10 -1.35
C ALA A 322 4.30 -5.01 -0.21
N VAL A 323 4.43 -6.30 -0.50
CA VAL A 323 4.88 -7.31 0.46
C VAL A 323 6.20 -7.89 -0.02
N TYR A 324 7.24 -7.67 0.77
CA TYR A 324 8.51 -8.35 0.58
C TYR A 324 8.45 -9.74 1.20
N VAL A 325 8.76 -10.77 0.40
CA VAL A 325 8.90 -12.15 0.89
C VAL A 325 10.39 -12.41 1.08
N SER A 326 10.80 -12.61 2.32
CA SER A 326 12.21 -12.91 2.65
C SER A 326 12.57 -14.28 2.10
N ALA A 327 13.65 -14.34 1.31
CA ALA A 327 14.17 -15.58 0.72
C ALA A 327 13.13 -16.42 -0.05
N ASP A 328 12.10 -15.77 -0.60
CA ASP A 328 10.97 -16.43 -1.28
C ASP A 328 10.22 -17.47 -0.42
N ASP A 329 10.31 -17.37 0.92
CA ASP A 329 9.62 -18.24 1.86
C ASP A 329 8.26 -17.66 2.29
N LEU A 330 7.18 -18.19 1.71
CA LEU A 330 5.80 -17.83 2.06
C LEU A 330 5.36 -18.33 3.44
N THR A 331 6.13 -19.22 4.07
CA THR A 331 5.83 -19.77 5.40
C THR A 331 6.40 -18.93 6.54
N ASP A 332 7.18 -17.89 6.23
CA ASP A 332 7.61 -16.90 7.21
C ASP A 332 6.39 -16.27 7.93
N PRO A 333 6.44 -16.11 9.27
CA PRO A 333 5.33 -15.54 10.03
C PRO A 333 4.84 -14.16 9.58
N ALA A 334 5.70 -13.31 9.02
CA ALA A 334 5.34 -11.95 8.62
C ALA A 334 4.45 -11.91 7.35
N PRO A 335 4.84 -12.56 6.22
CA PRO A 335 3.92 -12.81 5.12
C PRO A 335 2.66 -13.56 5.56
N ALA A 336 2.78 -14.62 6.35
CA ALA A 336 1.64 -15.42 6.81
C ALA A 336 0.60 -14.59 7.59
N ALA A 337 1.06 -13.72 8.50
CA ALA A 337 0.18 -12.81 9.23
C ALA A 337 -0.48 -11.78 8.30
N THR A 338 0.23 -11.31 7.27
CA THR A 338 -0.31 -10.36 6.28
C THR A 338 -1.36 -11.03 5.39
N PHE A 339 -1.10 -12.26 4.90
CA PHE A 339 -1.97 -13.00 4.00
C PHE A 339 -3.38 -13.22 4.54
N ALA A 340 -3.51 -13.41 5.85
CA ALA A 340 -4.81 -13.60 6.49
C ALA A 340 -5.78 -12.43 6.24
N HIS A 341 -5.25 -11.22 6.07
CA HIS A 341 -6.03 -10.00 5.88
C HIS A 341 -6.22 -9.61 4.40
N LEU A 342 -5.50 -10.22 3.45
CA LEU A 342 -5.59 -9.82 2.04
C LEU A 342 -6.82 -10.42 1.34
N ASP A 343 -7.50 -9.60 0.55
CA ASP A 343 -8.63 -9.99 -0.30
C ASP A 343 -8.18 -10.41 -1.71
N ALA A 344 -7.09 -9.81 -2.19
CA ALA A 344 -6.45 -10.16 -3.46
C ALA A 344 -4.93 -10.18 -3.33
N THR A 345 -4.29 -11.09 -4.07
CA THR A 345 -2.85 -11.22 -4.20
C THR A 345 -2.46 -11.05 -5.66
N THR A 346 -1.57 -10.11 -5.94
CA THR A 346 -0.99 -9.88 -7.27
C THR A 346 0.48 -10.20 -7.19
N VAL A 347 0.89 -11.30 -7.81
CA VAL A 347 2.28 -11.78 -7.80
C VAL A 347 2.99 -11.31 -9.06
N LEU A 348 4.10 -10.59 -8.90
CA LEU A 348 4.95 -10.15 -10.00
C LEU A 348 6.16 -11.07 -10.13
N ASN A 349 6.31 -11.68 -11.30
CA ASN A 349 7.29 -12.72 -11.55
C ASN A 349 8.43 -12.20 -12.44
N ARG A 350 9.67 -12.43 -12.04
CA ARG A 350 10.87 -12.04 -12.80
C ARG A 350 10.92 -12.72 -14.16
N SER A 351 10.55 -14.00 -14.26
CA SER A 351 10.59 -14.71 -15.55
C SER A 351 9.65 -14.08 -16.60
N ILE A 352 8.52 -13.52 -16.16
CA ILE A 352 7.58 -12.79 -17.03
C ILE A 352 8.17 -11.45 -17.46
N ALA A 353 8.82 -10.73 -16.55
CA ALA A 353 9.53 -9.49 -16.87
C ALA A 353 10.68 -9.71 -17.87
N GLU A 354 11.45 -10.79 -17.72
CA GLU A 354 12.53 -11.17 -18.65
C GLU A 354 12.03 -11.49 -20.06
N MET A 355 10.78 -11.94 -20.20
CA MET A 355 10.10 -12.10 -21.49
C MET A 355 9.63 -10.76 -22.10
N GLY A 356 9.87 -9.64 -21.43
CA GLY A 356 9.45 -8.30 -21.83
C GLY A 356 7.95 -8.02 -21.64
N ILE A 357 7.24 -8.83 -20.86
CA ILE A 357 5.80 -8.68 -20.63
C ILE A 357 5.59 -7.79 -19.41
N TYR A 358 4.98 -6.62 -19.64
CA TYR A 358 4.64 -5.67 -18.59
C TYR A 358 3.13 -5.33 -18.65
N PRO A 359 2.44 -5.29 -17.49
CA PRO A 359 2.93 -5.59 -16.15
C PRO A 359 3.29 -7.08 -15.96
N ALA A 360 4.32 -7.37 -15.16
CA ALA A 360 4.88 -8.71 -14.99
C ALA A 360 4.06 -9.61 -14.03
N VAL A 361 2.74 -9.54 -14.10
CA VAL A 361 1.81 -10.28 -13.22
C VAL A 361 1.77 -11.75 -13.62
N ASP A 362 1.95 -12.64 -12.65
CA ASP A 362 1.77 -14.08 -12.82
C ASP A 362 0.28 -14.43 -12.81
N PRO A 363 -0.29 -14.88 -13.94
CA PRO A 363 -1.72 -15.14 -14.06
C PRO A 363 -2.20 -16.40 -13.31
N LEU A 364 -1.28 -17.26 -12.86
CA LEU A 364 -1.60 -18.51 -12.17
C LEU A 364 -1.40 -18.38 -10.65
N ASP A 365 -0.39 -17.62 -10.23
CA ASP A 365 -0.09 -17.43 -8.80
C ASP A 365 -0.85 -16.23 -8.18
N SER A 366 -1.36 -15.32 -9.01
CA SER A 366 -2.23 -14.22 -8.55
C SER A 366 -3.66 -14.70 -8.31
N THR A 367 -4.25 -14.29 -7.19
CA THR A 367 -5.59 -14.74 -6.78
C THR A 367 -6.43 -13.59 -6.22
N SER A 368 -7.75 -13.76 -6.20
CA SER A 368 -8.67 -12.81 -5.57
C SER A 368 -9.89 -13.55 -5.03
N ARG A 369 -10.32 -13.22 -3.81
CA ARG A 369 -11.58 -13.71 -3.23
C ARG A 369 -12.80 -13.24 -4.04
N SER A 370 -12.62 -12.15 -4.76
CA SER A 370 -13.64 -11.48 -5.58
C SER A 370 -13.89 -12.17 -6.91
N LEU A 371 -13.01 -13.09 -7.34
CA LEU A 371 -13.21 -13.90 -8.54
C LEU A 371 -14.22 -15.02 -8.26
N ASP A 372 -15.45 -14.62 -7.97
CA ASP A 372 -16.60 -15.45 -7.68
C ASP A 372 -17.76 -15.03 -8.61
N PRO A 373 -18.51 -15.97 -9.22
CA PRO A 373 -19.65 -15.66 -10.08
C PRO A 373 -20.68 -14.72 -9.46
N ALA A 374 -20.85 -14.75 -8.13
CA ALA A 374 -21.78 -13.87 -7.42
C ALA A 374 -21.33 -12.41 -7.37
N ILE A 375 -20.03 -12.14 -7.54
CA ILE A 375 -19.44 -10.78 -7.47
C ILE A 375 -19.14 -10.25 -8.87
N VAL A 376 -18.37 -11.00 -9.67
CA VAL A 376 -17.95 -10.56 -11.03
C VAL A 376 -18.93 -10.94 -12.14
N GLY A 377 -19.90 -11.81 -11.85
CA GLY A 377 -20.81 -12.39 -12.84
C GLY A 377 -20.27 -13.66 -13.50
N GLU A 378 -21.18 -14.48 -14.01
CA GLU A 378 -20.83 -15.78 -14.61
C GLU A 378 -19.92 -15.67 -15.83
N GLU A 379 -20.16 -14.68 -16.70
CA GLU A 379 -19.38 -14.52 -17.93
C GLU A 379 -17.91 -14.20 -17.63
N HIS A 380 -17.66 -13.21 -16.78
CA HIS A 380 -16.30 -12.84 -16.35
C HIS A 380 -15.61 -14.05 -15.71
N TYR A 381 -16.28 -14.71 -14.76
CA TYR A 381 -15.72 -15.87 -14.07
C TYR A 381 -15.31 -16.98 -15.03
N ASN A 382 -16.20 -17.36 -15.96
CA ASN A 382 -15.94 -18.44 -16.91
C ASN A 382 -14.76 -18.11 -17.84
N VAL A 383 -14.71 -16.88 -18.36
CA VAL A 383 -13.59 -16.43 -19.20
C VAL A 383 -12.26 -16.45 -18.44
N ALA A 384 -12.24 -15.96 -17.19
CA ALA A 384 -11.04 -16.01 -16.35
C ALA A 384 -10.58 -17.47 -16.10
N ARG A 385 -11.51 -18.39 -15.84
CA ARG A 385 -11.20 -19.82 -15.65
C ARG A 385 -10.68 -20.49 -16.92
N ASP A 386 -11.22 -20.15 -18.09
CA ASP A 386 -10.73 -20.69 -19.36
C ASP A 386 -9.32 -20.17 -19.69
N VAL A 387 -9.05 -18.89 -19.43
CA VAL A 387 -7.70 -18.30 -19.54
C VAL A 387 -6.72 -19.04 -18.61
N GLN A 388 -7.07 -19.22 -17.34
CA GLN A 388 -6.23 -19.97 -16.39
C GLN A 388 -6.00 -21.42 -16.83
N ARG A 389 -7.04 -22.10 -17.35
CA ARG A 389 -6.92 -23.48 -17.84
C ARG A 389 -5.93 -23.58 -18.99
N ILE A 390 -6.04 -22.70 -19.99
CA ILE A 390 -5.13 -22.68 -21.15
C ILE A 390 -3.69 -22.42 -20.71
N LEU A 391 -3.47 -21.44 -19.82
CA LEU A 391 -2.13 -21.11 -19.31
C LEU A 391 -1.55 -22.23 -18.45
N GLN A 392 -2.36 -22.91 -17.64
CA GLN A 392 -1.94 -24.04 -16.83
C GLN A 392 -1.52 -25.23 -17.71
N THR A 393 -2.30 -25.57 -18.74
CA THR A 393 -1.94 -26.62 -19.70
C THR A 393 -0.64 -26.25 -20.43
N TYR A 394 -0.49 -25.00 -20.87
CA TYR A 394 0.75 -24.54 -21.48
C TYR A 394 1.96 -24.70 -20.55
N LYS A 395 1.84 -24.33 -19.27
CA LYS A 395 2.91 -24.52 -18.27
C LYS A 395 3.32 -26.00 -18.13
N SER A 396 2.35 -26.92 -18.15
CA SER A 396 2.63 -28.36 -18.14
C SER A 396 3.30 -28.88 -19.42
N LEU A 397 3.04 -28.25 -20.56
CA LEU A 397 3.66 -28.60 -21.85
C LEU A 397 5.05 -27.99 -22.04
N GLN A 398 5.42 -26.93 -21.29
CA GLN A 398 6.72 -26.26 -21.44
C GLN A 398 7.91 -27.19 -21.23
N ASP A 399 7.86 -28.09 -20.24
CA ASP A 399 8.94 -29.05 -19.97
C ASP A 399 9.10 -30.04 -21.14
N ILE A 400 7.99 -30.49 -21.72
CA ILE A 400 7.98 -31.37 -22.88
C ILE A 400 8.58 -30.65 -24.09
N ILE A 401 8.15 -29.41 -24.35
CA ILE A 401 8.65 -28.58 -25.45
C ILE A 401 10.16 -28.32 -25.31
N ALA A 402 10.65 -28.08 -24.09
CA ALA A 402 12.06 -27.82 -23.84
C ALA A 402 12.96 -29.04 -24.10
N ILE A 403 12.44 -30.26 -23.91
CA ILE A 403 13.20 -31.51 -24.07
C ILE A 403 13.06 -32.09 -25.49
N LEU A 404 11.82 -32.20 -25.98
CA LEU A 404 11.47 -32.92 -27.21
C LEU A 404 11.25 -31.99 -28.41
N GLY A 405 10.97 -30.70 -28.18
CA GLY A 405 10.61 -29.74 -29.22
C GLY A 405 9.10 -29.65 -29.46
N MET A 406 8.66 -28.61 -30.19
CA MET A 406 7.22 -28.39 -30.46
C MET A 406 6.62 -29.40 -31.44
N ASP A 407 7.44 -30.04 -32.28
CA ASP A 407 6.96 -30.93 -33.34
C ASP A 407 6.37 -32.24 -32.79
N GLU A 408 6.79 -32.65 -31.60
CA GLU A 408 6.39 -33.87 -30.90
C GLU A 408 5.04 -33.73 -30.16
N LEU A 409 4.46 -32.53 -30.15
CA LEU A 409 3.14 -32.30 -29.58
C LEU A 409 2.02 -32.73 -30.53
N SER A 410 0.87 -33.10 -29.98
CA SER A 410 -0.34 -33.30 -30.77
C SER A 410 -0.79 -31.99 -31.42
N GLU A 411 -1.55 -32.04 -32.52
CA GLU A 411 -2.05 -30.81 -33.18
C GLU A 411 -2.95 -29.98 -32.24
N ASP A 412 -3.72 -30.64 -31.37
CA ASP A 412 -4.53 -29.97 -30.34
C ASP A 412 -3.65 -29.25 -29.31
N ASP A 413 -2.57 -29.89 -28.86
CA ASP A 413 -1.62 -29.28 -27.93
C ASP A 413 -0.87 -28.10 -28.57
N LYS A 414 -0.47 -28.21 -29.84
CA LYS A 414 0.14 -27.10 -30.60
C LYS A 414 -0.80 -25.90 -30.67
N LEU A 415 -2.09 -26.15 -30.89
CA LEU A 415 -3.11 -25.10 -30.92
C LEU A 415 -3.29 -24.45 -29.54
N ILE A 416 -3.31 -25.23 -28.45
CA ILE A 416 -3.35 -24.71 -27.08
C ILE A 416 -2.11 -23.85 -26.79
N VAL A 417 -0.92 -24.30 -27.17
CA VAL A 417 0.34 -23.55 -27.00
C VAL A 417 0.29 -22.22 -27.74
N ALA A 418 -0.18 -22.21 -29.00
CA ALA A 418 -0.32 -20.99 -29.78
C ALA A 418 -1.30 -19.99 -29.12
N ARG A 419 -2.47 -20.47 -28.66
CA ARG A 419 -3.42 -19.64 -27.92
C ARG A 419 -2.84 -19.12 -26.60
N ALA A 420 -2.15 -19.97 -25.85
CA ALA A 420 -1.53 -19.60 -24.59
C ALA A 420 -0.49 -18.49 -24.78
N ARG A 421 0.35 -18.56 -25.82
CA ARG A 421 1.31 -17.50 -26.14
C ARG A 421 0.62 -16.19 -26.50
N ARG A 422 -0.45 -16.23 -27.30
CA ARG A 422 -1.26 -15.03 -27.60
C ARG A 422 -1.85 -14.42 -26.34
N ILE A 423 -2.48 -15.22 -25.48
CA ILE A 423 -3.03 -14.79 -24.18
C ILE A 423 -1.93 -14.17 -23.32
N GLN A 424 -0.78 -14.84 -23.19
CA GLN A 424 0.35 -14.37 -22.38
C GLN A 424 0.85 -13.00 -22.85
N ARG A 425 0.96 -12.79 -24.18
CA ARG A 425 1.31 -11.48 -24.75
C ARG A 425 0.18 -10.47 -24.57
N PHE A 426 -1.07 -10.87 -24.72
CA PHE A 426 -2.24 -9.99 -24.60
C PHE A 426 -2.50 -9.52 -23.17
N LEU A 427 -1.97 -10.21 -22.15
CA LEU A 427 -1.95 -9.72 -20.77
C LEU A 427 -1.04 -8.49 -20.59
N SER A 428 -0.11 -8.24 -21.52
CA SER A 428 0.67 -7.00 -21.51
C SER A 428 -0.19 -5.78 -21.89
N GLN A 429 0.19 -4.63 -21.35
CA GLN A 429 -0.53 -3.38 -21.58
C GLN A 429 0.43 -2.19 -21.45
N PRO A 430 0.40 -1.23 -22.39
CA PRO A 430 1.14 0.02 -22.24
C PRO A 430 0.49 0.90 -21.17
N PHE A 431 1.28 1.26 -20.15
CA PHE A 431 0.85 2.16 -19.07
C PHE A 431 1.12 3.62 -19.42
N HIS A 432 0.28 4.53 -18.91
CA HIS A 432 0.47 5.97 -19.11
C HIS A 432 1.74 6.47 -18.45
N VAL A 433 1.99 6.01 -17.22
CA VAL A 433 3.19 6.41 -16.46
C VAL A 433 4.48 5.86 -17.11
N ALA A 434 4.36 4.81 -17.93
CA ALA A 434 5.49 4.21 -18.63
C ALA A 434 5.70 4.72 -20.06
N GLU A 435 4.91 5.69 -20.53
CA GLU A 435 5.01 6.24 -21.89
C GLU A 435 6.40 6.83 -22.16
N VAL A 436 7.03 7.45 -21.16
CA VAL A 436 8.39 8.02 -21.25
C VAL A 436 9.45 6.94 -21.52
N PHE A 437 9.25 5.73 -21.00
CA PHE A 437 10.20 4.62 -21.16
C PHE A 437 9.89 3.75 -22.39
N THR A 438 8.61 3.59 -22.71
CA THR A 438 8.15 2.68 -23.78
C THR A 438 7.96 3.37 -25.12
N GLY A 439 7.76 4.70 -25.13
CA GLY A 439 7.38 5.47 -26.31
C GLY A 439 5.99 5.16 -26.86
N ALA A 440 5.24 4.26 -26.22
CA ALA A 440 3.89 3.87 -26.61
C ALA A 440 2.86 4.59 -25.72
N PRO A 441 1.79 5.15 -26.31
CA PRO A 441 0.78 5.85 -25.52
C PRO A 441 0.07 4.87 -24.58
N GLY A 442 -0.10 5.29 -23.33
CA GLY A 442 -0.81 4.51 -22.32
C GLY A 442 -2.25 4.21 -22.72
N LYS A 443 -2.76 3.06 -22.28
CA LYS A 443 -4.13 2.61 -22.56
C LYS A 443 -4.85 2.25 -21.28
N LEU A 444 -6.06 2.79 -21.10
CA LEU A 444 -7.00 2.37 -20.07
C LEU A 444 -8.04 1.45 -20.69
N VAL A 445 -8.15 0.20 -20.22
CA VAL A 445 -9.02 -0.82 -20.81
C VAL A 445 -10.20 -1.09 -19.89
N SER A 446 -11.42 -1.11 -20.42
CA SER A 446 -12.61 -1.41 -19.62
C SER A 446 -12.70 -2.91 -19.27
N VAL A 447 -13.36 -3.24 -18.16
CA VAL A 447 -13.59 -4.65 -17.77
C VAL A 447 -14.39 -5.39 -18.85
N ALA A 448 -15.41 -4.74 -19.41
CA ALA A 448 -16.25 -5.33 -20.47
C ALA A 448 -15.44 -5.65 -21.73
N ASP A 449 -14.57 -4.74 -22.17
CA ASP A 449 -13.68 -5.00 -23.31
C ASP A 449 -12.65 -6.07 -23.02
N THR A 450 -12.14 -6.12 -21.79
CA THR A 450 -11.21 -7.17 -21.34
C THR A 450 -11.87 -8.54 -21.45
N VAL A 451 -13.03 -8.74 -20.81
CA VAL A 451 -13.76 -10.01 -20.82
C VAL A 451 -14.12 -10.42 -22.25
N ARG A 452 -14.65 -9.51 -23.06
CA ARG A 452 -14.99 -9.75 -24.47
C ARG A 452 -13.77 -10.19 -25.29
N SER A 453 -12.64 -9.49 -25.15
CA SER A 453 -11.41 -9.77 -25.88
C SER A 453 -10.85 -11.14 -25.54
N PHE A 454 -10.73 -11.47 -24.25
CA PHE A 454 -10.21 -12.76 -23.81
C PHE A 454 -11.14 -13.92 -24.16
N LYS A 455 -12.46 -13.73 -24.09
CA LYS A 455 -13.45 -14.74 -24.54
C LYS A 455 -13.22 -15.14 -26.00
N ALA A 456 -13.07 -14.17 -26.88
CA ALA A 456 -12.88 -14.42 -28.30
C ALA A 456 -11.51 -15.08 -28.62
N ILE A 457 -10.46 -14.72 -27.88
CA ILE A 457 -9.15 -15.40 -27.97
C ILE A 457 -9.27 -16.86 -27.50
N CYS A 458 -9.94 -17.12 -26.38
CA CYS A 458 -10.17 -18.48 -25.88
C CYS A 458 -11.00 -19.33 -26.85
N ALA A 459 -11.99 -18.72 -27.52
CA ALA A 459 -12.82 -19.37 -28.54
C ALA A 459 -12.07 -19.65 -29.86
N GLY A 460 -10.90 -19.04 -30.09
CA GLY A 460 -10.11 -19.22 -31.30
C GLY A 460 -10.49 -18.31 -32.46
N GLU A 461 -11.26 -17.25 -32.22
CA GLU A 461 -11.71 -16.32 -33.27
C GLU A 461 -10.54 -15.56 -33.94
N TYR A 462 -9.39 -15.49 -33.27
CA TYR A 462 -8.19 -14.76 -33.71
C TYR A 462 -6.96 -15.67 -33.88
N ASP A 463 -7.18 -16.96 -34.16
CA ASP A 463 -6.08 -17.94 -34.32
C ASP A 463 -5.24 -17.72 -35.59
N ASP A 464 -5.71 -16.92 -36.54
CA ASP A 464 -4.97 -16.53 -37.75
C ASP A 464 -3.99 -15.37 -37.53
N LEU A 465 -4.11 -14.66 -36.40
CA LEU A 465 -3.27 -13.52 -36.08
C LEU A 465 -1.91 -13.94 -35.51
N PRO A 466 -0.82 -13.23 -35.87
CA PRO A 466 0.51 -13.50 -35.33
C PRO A 466 0.60 -13.12 -33.85
N GLU A 467 1.37 -13.87 -33.05
CA GLU A 467 1.54 -13.64 -31.61
C GLU A 467 1.99 -12.21 -31.27
N ALA A 468 2.86 -11.63 -32.09
CA ALA A 468 3.40 -10.28 -31.90
C ALA A 468 2.34 -9.17 -32.00
N ALA A 469 1.19 -9.43 -32.64
CA ALA A 469 0.09 -8.47 -32.72
C ALA A 469 -0.59 -8.25 -31.35
N PHE A 470 -0.52 -9.24 -30.46
CA PHE A 470 -1.10 -9.18 -29.11
C PHE A 470 -0.20 -8.50 -28.08
N TYR A 471 1.03 -8.13 -28.45
CA TYR A 471 1.99 -7.53 -27.52
C TYR A 471 1.82 -6.01 -27.41
N MET A 472 1.77 -5.47 -26.19
CA MET A 472 1.69 -4.03 -25.88
C MET A 472 0.54 -3.32 -26.61
N VAL A 473 -0.67 -3.85 -26.47
CA VAL A 473 -1.92 -3.30 -27.02
C VAL A 473 -3.00 -3.23 -25.94
N GLY A 474 -3.99 -2.35 -26.11
CA GLY A 474 -5.15 -2.25 -25.24
C GLY A 474 -6.19 -3.35 -25.53
N THR A 475 -7.12 -3.06 -26.43
CA THR A 475 -8.24 -3.95 -26.80
C THR A 475 -7.89 -4.90 -27.94
N ILE A 476 -8.79 -5.84 -28.25
CA ILE A 476 -8.61 -6.78 -29.36
C ILE A 476 -8.58 -6.10 -30.73
N GLU A 477 -9.32 -5.00 -30.90
CA GLU A 477 -9.32 -4.23 -32.15
C GLU A 477 -7.94 -3.63 -32.44
N GLU A 478 -7.20 -3.21 -31.41
CA GLU A 478 -5.83 -2.74 -31.58
C GLU A 478 -4.88 -3.87 -31.99
N ALA A 479 -5.10 -5.10 -31.51
CA ALA A 479 -4.34 -6.26 -31.96
C ALA A 479 -4.60 -6.58 -33.44
N VAL A 480 -5.86 -6.52 -33.89
CA VAL A 480 -6.22 -6.70 -35.30
C VAL A 480 -5.55 -5.62 -36.17
N ALA A 481 -5.69 -4.35 -35.81
CA ALA A 481 -5.08 -3.24 -36.56
C ALA A 481 -3.54 -3.34 -36.59
N LYS A 482 -2.92 -3.83 -35.51
CA LYS A 482 -1.48 -4.09 -35.46
C LYS A 482 -1.09 -5.24 -36.39
N ALA A 483 -1.86 -6.31 -36.43
CA ALA A 483 -1.63 -7.43 -37.35
C ALA A 483 -1.72 -7.01 -38.82
N GLU A 484 -2.69 -6.15 -39.17
CA GLU A 484 -2.82 -5.60 -40.52
C GLU A 484 -1.59 -4.78 -40.92
N LYS A 485 -1.12 -3.87 -40.06
CA LYS A 485 0.11 -3.10 -40.30
C LYS A 485 1.34 -4.00 -40.46
N MET A 486 1.43 -5.08 -39.68
CA MET A 486 2.53 -6.04 -39.81
C MET A 486 2.48 -6.75 -41.17
N ARG A 487 1.30 -7.10 -41.67
CA ARG A 487 1.11 -7.69 -43.01
C ARG A 487 1.45 -6.71 -44.14
N GLU A 488 1.22 -5.41 -43.96
CA GLU A 488 1.58 -4.36 -44.94
C GLU A 488 3.07 -4.01 -44.96
N SER A 489 3.78 -4.23 -43.84
CA SER A 489 5.21 -3.93 -43.70
C SER A 489 6.16 -5.07 -44.15
N VAL A 490 5.59 -6.21 -44.51
CA VAL A 490 6.28 -7.40 -45.07
C VAL A 490 6.04 -7.43 -46.56
#